data_AF-A0A2W6DBK5-F1
#
_entry.id   AF-A0A2W6DBK5-F1
#
_cell.length_a   1.000
_cell.length_b   1.000
_cell.length_c   1.000
_cell.angle_alpha   90.00
_cell.angle_beta   90.00
_cell.angle_gamma   90.00
#
_symmetry.space_group_name_H-M   'P 1'
#
loop_
_entity.id
_entity.type
_entity.pdbx_description
1 polymer ?
#
loop_
_entity_poly.entity_id
_entity_poly.type
_entity_poly.pdbx_seq_one_letter_code
_entity_poly.pdbx_strand_id
1 'polypeptide(L)' 'MRKPFPDWVEYRPNQIWIYDTTHFPRAKSAVIIVEDLVSRKWLAEIVSSEETSTQVEIVFTDALESEGLLAL' A
#
# COMPACT_ATOMS: atom_id res chain seq x y z
N MET A 1 25.38 -5.87 5.68
CA MET A 1 24.68 -5.33 6.87
C MET A 1 23.60 -4.36 6.41
N ARG A 2 22.38 -4.46 6.93
CA ARG A 2 21.31 -3.50 6.64
C ARG A 2 21.69 -2.15 7.27
N LYS A 3 21.63 -1.06 6.50
CA LYS A 3 21.90 0.29 7.03
C LYS A 3 20.76 0.63 8.01
N PRO A 4 21.05 1.05 9.25
CA PRO A 4 19.99 1.48 10.17
C PRO A 4 19.28 2.69 9.58
N PHE A 5 18.01 2.88 9.96
CA PHE A 5 17.31 4.13 9.69
C PHE A 5 18.06 5.28 10.39
N PRO A 6 18.01 6.51 9.83
CA PRO A 6 18.55 7.68 10.53
C PRO A 6 17.92 7.86 11.92
N ASP A 7 18.67 8.44 12.86
CA ASP A 7 18.22 8.62 14.25
C ASP A 7 16.95 9.47 14.40
N TRP A 8 16.64 10.29 13.39
CA TRP A 8 15.43 11.12 13.35
C TRP A 8 14.18 10.37 12.86
N VAL A 9 14.33 9.16 12.31
CA VAL A 9 13.20 8.35 11.84
C VAL A 9 12.66 7.50 12.99
N GLU A 10 11.41 7.73 13.35
CA GLU A 10 10.70 6.86 14.29
C GLU A 10 10.00 5.72 13.52
N TYR A 11 10.38 4.48 13.80
CA TYR A 11 9.74 3.30 13.20
C TYR A 11 8.40 3.00 13.90
N ARG A 12 7.34 3.75 13.55
CA ARG A 12 5.99 3.65 14.12
C ARG A 12 4.93 3.42 13.04
N PRO A 13 3.77 2.81 13.37
CA PRO A 13 2.65 2.69 12.44
C PRO A 13 2.24 4.03 11.83
N ASN A 14 1.70 3.96 10.62
CA ASN A 14 1.21 5.09 9.82
C ASN A 14 2.32 6.11 9.43
N GLN A 15 3.51 5.59 9.09
CA GLN A 15 4.66 6.39 8.64
C GLN A 15 5.25 5.90 7.31
N ILE A 16 5.18 4.60 7.05
CA ILE A 16 5.70 3.98 5.83
C ILE A 16 4.66 2.99 5.34
N TRP A 17 4.04 3.31 4.21
CA TRP A 17 3.18 2.38 3.50
C TRP A 17 3.93 1.82 2.32
N ILE A 18 3.68 0.55 2.03
CA ILE A 18 4.16 -0.11 0.83
C ILE A 18 2.95 -0.60 0.04
N TYR A 19 3.13 -0.72 -1.26
CA TYR A 19 2.22 -1.48 -2.07
C TYR A 19 2.97 -2.60 -2.80
N ASP A 20 2.28 -3.70 -3.02
CA ASP A 20 2.78 -4.82 -3.80
C ASP A 20 1.65 -5.39 -4.67
N THR A 21 2.04 -6.10 -5.73
CA THR A 21 1.11 -6.66 -6.70
C THR A 21 1.22 -8.18 -6.71
N THR A 22 0.10 -8.86 -6.45
CA THR A 22 -0.02 -10.30 -6.67
C THR A 22 -0.81 -10.59 -7.95
N HIS A 23 -0.19 -11.31 -8.87
CA HIS A 23 -0.82 -11.69 -10.13
C HIS A 23 -1.62 -12.99 -9.99
N PHE A 24 -2.80 -13.03 -10.62
CA PHE A 24 -3.65 -14.22 -10.77
C PHE A 24 -3.75 -14.63 -12.25
N PRO A 25 -2.75 -15.34 -12.81
CA PRO A 25 -2.65 -15.57 -14.26
C PRO A 25 -3.86 -16.29 -14.86
N ARG A 26 -4.48 -17.21 -14.12
CA ARG A 26 -5.66 -17.96 -14.60
C ARG A 26 -6.90 -17.07 -14.72
N ALA A 27 -7.00 -16.04 -13.88
CA ALA A 27 -8.10 -15.08 -13.89
C ALA A 27 -7.81 -13.87 -14.80
N LYS A 28 -6.57 -13.74 -15.32
CA LYS A 28 -6.09 -12.58 -16.08
C LYS A 28 -6.30 -11.26 -15.31
N SER A 29 -6.02 -11.31 -14.01
CA SER A 29 -6.14 -10.17 -13.11
C SER A 29 -4.94 -10.09 -12.18
N ALA A 30 -4.77 -8.93 -11.55
CA ALA A 30 -3.83 -8.71 -10.47
C ALA A 30 -4.56 -8.03 -9.29
N VAL A 31 -4.07 -8.26 -8.08
CA VAL A 31 -4.44 -7.46 -6.91
C VAL A 31 -3.27 -6.56 -6.54
N ILE A 32 -3.55 -5.27 -6.36
CA ILE A 32 -2.64 -4.31 -5.74
C ILE A 32 -3.12 -4.10 -4.32
N ILE A 33 -2.22 -4.21 -3.35
CA ILE A 33 -2.51 -4.10 -1.92
C ILE A 33 -1.66 -2.97 -1.37
N VAL A 34 -2.24 -2.11 -0.53
CA VAL A 34 -1.49 -1.15 0.29
C VAL A 34 -1.46 -1.66 1.73
N GLU A 35 -0.27 -1.82 2.29
CA GLU A 35 -0.08 -2.21 3.70
C GLU A 35 0.82 -1.21 4.43
N ASP A 36 0.53 -1.00 5.72
CA ASP A 36 1.45 -0.31 6.61
C ASP A 36 2.61 -1.24 6.97
N LEU A 37 3.83 -0.82 6.65
CA LEU A 37 5.04 -1.65 6.79
C LEU A 37 5.31 -2.02 8.25
N VAL A 38 5.02 -1.10 9.18
CA VAL A 38 5.42 -1.22 10.58
C VAL A 38 4.44 -2.11 11.35
N SER A 39 3.15 -1.85 11.22
CA SER A 39 2.07 -2.58 11.88
C SER A 39 1.62 -3.84 11.15
N ARG A 40 2.02 -4.01 9.87
CA ARG A 40 1.53 -5.06 8.97
C ARG A 40 0.02 -4.98 8.74
N LYS A 41 -0.58 -3.80 8.97
CA LYS A 41 -2.01 -3.57 8.72
C LYS A 41 -2.26 -3.51 7.22
N TRP A 42 -3.24 -4.29 6.77
CA TRP A 42 -3.79 -4.20 5.43
C TRP A 42 -4.71 -2.98 5.35
N LEU A 43 -4.38 -2.01 4.49
CA LEU A 43 -5.09 -0.72 4.45
C LEU A 43 -6.19 -0.70 3.40
N ALA A 44 -5.90 -1.19 2.20
CA ALA A 44 -6.83 -1.30 1.09
C ALA A 44 -6.28 -2.25 0.02
N GLU A 45 -7.16 -2.74 -0.85
CA GLU A 45 -6.79 -3.51 -2.03
C GLU A 45 -7.70 -3.20 -3.22
N ILE A 46 -7.17 -3.40 -4.41
CA ILE A 46 -7.96 -3.38 -5.65
C ILE A 46 -7.59 -4.59 -6.51
N VAL A 47 -8.59 -5.30 -7.01
CA VAL A 47 -8.43 -6.37 -8.00
C VAL A 47 -8.86 -5.83 -9.35
N SER A 48 -8.00 -5.94 -10.36
CA SER A 48 -8.27 -5.43 -11.70
C SER A 48 -7.68 -6.32 -12.79
N SER A 49 -8.29 -6.31 -13.97
CA SER A 49 -7.69 -6.85 -15.19
C SER A 49 -6.65 -5.90 -15.81
N GLU A 50 -6.61 -4.66 -15.36
CA GLU A 50 -5.64 -3.64 -15.73
C GLU A 50 -4.63 -3.43 -14.60
N GLU A 51 -3.35 -3.29 -14.95
CA GLU A 51 -2.27 -3.00 -14.00
C GLU A 51 -1.51 -1.76 -14.47
N THR A 52 -2.07 -0.60 -14.13
CA THR A 52 -1.52 0.71 -14.46
C THR A 52 -1.39 1.58 -13.21
N SER A 53 -0.78 2.76 -13.35
CA SER A 53 -0.73 3.75 -12.26
C SER A 53 -2.11 4.15 -11.74
N THR A 54 -3.15 4.05 -12.57
CA THR A 54 -4.54 4.34 -12.17
C THR A 54 -4.99 3.46 -11.01
N GLN A 55 -4.71 2.15 -11.07
CA GLN A 55 -5.09 1.24 -9.98
C GLN A 55 -4.29 1.53 -8.70
N VAL A 56 -3.03 1.95 -8.82
CA VAL A 56 -2.21 2.40 -7.68
C VAL A 56 -2.80 3.66 -7.05
N GLU A 57 -3.19 4.65 -7.85
CA GLU A 57 -3.79 5.91 -7.37
C GLU A 57 -5.11 5.66 -6.64
N ILE A 58 -5.99 4.82 -7.20
CA ILE A 58 -7.27 4.46 -6.59
C ILE A 58 -7.04 3.82 -5.22
N VAL A 59 -6.23 2.76 -5.14
CA VAL A 59 -6.05 2.02 -3.87
C VAL A 59 -5.32 2.85 -2.80
N PHE A 60 -4.44 3.77 -3.19
CA PHE A 60 -3.85 4.73 -2.24
C PHE A 60 -4.87 5.75 -1.74
N THR A 61 -5.80 6.19 -2.59
CA THR A 61 -6.89 7.08 -2.18
C THR A 61 -7.81 6.36 -1.18
N ASP A 62 -8.15 5.10 -1.45
CA ASP A 62 -8.94 4.27 -0.53
C ASP A 62 -8.20 4.04 0.81
N ALA A 63 -6.88 3.82 0.78
CA ALA A 63 -6.06 3.71 1.99
C ALA A 63 -5.99 5.02 2.78
N LEU A 64 -5.90 6.18 2.11
CA LEU A 64 -5.95 7.48 2.76
C LEU A 64 -7.31 7.71 3.42
N GLU A 65 -8.41 7.31 2.77
CA GLU A 65 -9.74 7.41 3.34
C GLU A 65 -9.88 6.51 4.58
N SER A 66 -9.41 5.26 4.50
CA SER A 66 -9.53 4.28 5.59
C SER A 66 -8.73 4.69 6.85
N GLU A 67 -7.61 5.40 6.68
CA GLU A 67 -6.83 5.98 7.78
C GLU A 67 -7.28 7.40 8.19
N GLY A 68 -8.33 7.94 7.56
CA GLY A 68 -8.85 9.28 7.87
C GLY A 68 -7.93 10.42 7.46
N LEU A 69 -7.06 10.19 6.47
CA LEU A 69 -6.05 11.13 5.97
C LEU A 69 -6.44 11.82 4.66
N LEU A 70 -7.54 11.42 4.01
CA LEU A 70 -7.92 11.93 2.69
C LEU A 70 -8.35 13.42 2.68
N ALA A 71 -8.86 13.92 3.80
CA ALA A 71 -9.40 15.29 3.90
C ALA A 71 -8.42 16.33 4.50
N LEU A 72 -7.15 15.95 4.69
CA LEU A 72 -6.11 16.81 5.30
C LEU A 72 -5.58 17.90 4.37
#